data_AF-A0AA43JVA5-F1
#
_entry.id   AF-A0AA43JVA5-F1
#
_cell.length_a   1.000
_cell.length_b   1.000
_cell.length_c   1.000
_cell.angle_alpha   90.00
_cell.angle_beta   90.00
_cell.angle_gamma   90.00
#
_symmetry.space_group_name_H-M   'P 1'
#
loop_
_entity.id
_entity.type
_entity.pdbx_description
1 polymer ?
#
loop_
_entity_poly.entity_id
_entity_poly.type
_entity_poly.pdbx_seq_one_letter_code
_entity_poly.pdbx_strand_id
1 'polypeptide(L)'
;MTKTRPLHFVLAAATALALHGTLVAQESPAAMVIRVRGAAQIRGAAGTVGAAVGIALHAGDEIVPDEGARVILLTSSGAQRVVTTPTTIAGANRADAAPGLFARTVRSLADAAASDTRTEAGRQGMIRPMPKEPTLMAPRNGLVVASERPSFRWLPVEGATGYTLQLREVDGGAPLRFPLPDVTTWVLPDTVPALIRGSTYAWTVAPTGGRPTREERFRVASEAEMSALGDALDGVRRLDLDPDDDGLFLATLAYRDLELYYDAAGALEKLEDSGQLNAGVYLLMGEIYARLGDTERARRAFDRADKLLR
;
A
#
# COMPACT_ATOMS: atom_id res chain seq x y z
N MET A 1 -31.52 -27.94 71.76
CA MET A 1 -32.72 -28.41 71.03
C MET A 1 -33.52 -27.19 70.59
N THR A 2 -33.41 -26.76 69.34
CA THR A 2 -34.49 -26.07 68.61
C THR A 2 -34.11 -25.90 67.14
N LYS A 3 -35.02 -26.37 66.29
CA LYS A 3 -35.03 -26.29 64.82
C LYS A 3 -35.11 -24.84 64.34
N THR A 4 -34.51 -24.54 63.18
CA THR A 4 -35.00 -23.49 62.30
C THR A 4 -34.70 -23.83 60.83
N ARG A 5 -35.61 -23.41 59.95
CA ARG A 5 -36.09 -24.02 58.70
C ARG A 5 -35.15 -23.89 57.47
N PRO A 6 -35.35 -24.72 56.42
CA PRO A 6 -34.59 -24.62 55.16
C PRO A 6 -35.17 -23.53 54.23
N LEU A 7 -34.31 -22.73 53.61
CA LEU A 7 -34.67 -21.82 52.52
C LEU A 7 -34.89 -22.60 51.21
N HIS A 8 -36.00 -22.32 50.56
CA HIS A 8 -36.34 -22.80 49.22
C HIS A 8 -35.43 -22.12 48.18
N PHE A 9 -34.66 -22.91 47.42
CA PHE A 9 -34.05 -22.45 46.18
C PHE A 9 -35.05 -22.65 45.05
N VAL A 10 -35.59 -21.54 44.53
CA VAL A 10 -36.43 -21.53 43.34
C VAL A 10 -35.53 -21.68 42.11
N LEU A 11 -35.90 -22.67 41.30
CA LEU A 11 -35.36 -23.02 40.00
C LEU A 11 -35.55 -21.85 39.02
N ALA A 12 -34.46 -21.28 38.48
CA ALA A 12 -34.52 -20.43 37.30
C ALA A 12 -33.72 -21.12 36.18
N ALA A 13 -34.43 -21.95 35.40
CA ALA A 13 -33.90 -22.52 34.17
C ALA A 13 -33.87 -21.42 33.10
N ALA A 14 -32.72 -20.80 32.90
CA ALA A 14 -32.49 -19.92 31.76
C ALA A 14 -32.26 -20.78 30.51
N THR A 15 -33.31 -20.94 29.71
CA THR A 15 -33.24 -21.54 28.39
C THR A 15 -32.49 -20.59 27.46
N ALA A 16 -31.20 -20.83 27.23
CA ALA A 16 -30.46 -20.12 26.21
C ALA A 16 -30.92 -20.60 24.82
N LEU A 17 -31.74 -19.80 24.14
CA LEU A 17 -31.99 -19.95 22.71
C LEU A 17 -30.66 -19.70 21.98
N ALA A 18 -30.03 -20.77 21.52
CA ALA A 18 -28.93 -20.69 20.57
C ALA A 18 -29.50 -20.24 19.22
N LEU A 19 -29.46 -18.93 18.96
CA LEU A 19 -29.51 -18.36 17.62
C LEU A 19 -28.30 -18.88 16.85
N HIS A 20 -28.45 -20.02 16.19
CA HIS A 20 -27.54 -20.51 15.19
C HIS A 20 -27.72 -19.65 13.93
N GLY A 21 -27.18 -18.43 13.99
CA GLY A 21 -26.81 -17.74 12.76
C GLY A 21 -25.73 -18.60 12.11
N THR A 22 -26.09 -19.30 11.04
CA THR A 22 -25.13 -19.85 10.11
C THR A 22 -24.30 -18.69 9.59
N LEU A 23 -23.15 -18.43 10.23
CA LEU A 23 -22.03 -17.84 9.53
C LEU A 23 -21.81 -18.75 8.33
N VAL A 24 -22.21 -18.32 7.14
CA VAL A 24 -21.60 -18.85 5.92
C VAL A 24 -20.12 -18.61 6.14
N ALA A 25 -19.38 -19.68 6.43
CA ALA A 25 -17.93 -19.62 6.49
C ALA A 25 -17.49 -19.07 5.14
N GLN A 26 -17.01 -17.84 5.12
CA GLN A 26 -16.51 -17.20 3.91
C GLN A 26 -15.41 -18.12 3.38
N GLU A 27 -15.68 -18.82 2.27
CA GLU A 27 -14.72 -19.79 1.73
C GLU A 27 -13.40 -19.07 1.49
N SER A 28 -12.30 -19.66 1.96
CA SER A 28 -10.99 -19.05 1.77
C SER A 28 -10.67 -18.99 0.27
N PRO A 29 -10.15 -17.86 -0.24
CA PRO A 29 -9.85 -17.75 -1.65
C PRO A 29 -8.79 -18.77 -2.07
N ALA A 30 -8.98 -19.37 -3.24
CA ALA A 30 -8.12 -20.39 -3.83
C ALA A 30 -7.04 -19.81 -4.75
N ALA A 31 -7.29 -18.61 -5.29
CA ALA A 31 -6.31 -17.89 -6.09
C ALA A 31 -6.57 -16.38 -6.06
N MET A 32 -5.64 -15.59 -6.57
CA MET A 32 -5.78 -14.16 -6.76
C MET A 32 -5.23 -13.74 -8.11
N VAL A 33 -5.94 -12.85 -8.80
CA VAL A 33 -5.47 -12.24 -10.04
C VAL A 33 -4.36 -11.24 -9.72
N ILE A 34 -3.15 -11.47 -10.23
CA ILE A 34 -2.00 -10.57 -10.04
C ILE A 34 -1.64 -9.79 -11.30
N ARG A 35 -2.05 -10.29 -12.48
CA ARG A 35 -1.87 -9.61 -13.77
C ARG A 35 -3.00 -9.94 -14.73
N VAL A 36 -3.41 -8.94 -15.51
CA VAL A 36 -4.32 -9.10 -16.65
C VAL A 36 -3.69 -8.42 -17.86
N ARG A 37 -3.60 -9.14 -18.99
CA ARG A 37 -3.21 -8.62 -20.31
C ARG A 37 -4.36 -8.87 -21.26
N GLY A 38 -4.87 -7.83 -21.90
CA GLY A 38 -6.12 -7.90 -22.66
C GLY A 38 -7.35 -7.90 -21.75
N ALA A 39 -8.49 -8.30 -22.29
CA ALA A 39 -9.74 -8.38 -21.55
C ALA A 39 -10.05 -9.84 -21.16
N ALA A 40 -10.64 -10.02 -19.99
CA ALA A 40 -11.11 -11.31 -19.51
C ALA A 40 -12.32 -11.09 -18.59
N GLN A 41 -13.19 -12.09 -18.51
CA GLN A 41 -14.32 -12.11 -17.58
C GLN A 41 -14.09 -13.18 -16.51
N ILE A 42 -14.65 -12.96 -15.33
CA ILE A 42 -14.70 -13.94 -14.24
C ILE A 42 -16.18 -14.21 -13.97
N ARG A 43 -16.58 -15.47 -14.10
CA ARG A 43 -17.93 -15.95 -13.78
C ARG A 43 -17.85 -16.66 -12.43
N GLY A 44 -18.41 -16.04 -11.40
CA GLY A 44 -18.49 -16.63 -10.07
C GLY A 44 -19.94 -16.75 -9.60
N ALA A 45 -20.11 -17.25 -8.37
CA ALA A 45 -21.43 -17.41 -7.76
C ALA A 45 -22.23 -16.10 -7.64
N ALA A 46 -21.54 -14.96 -7.50
CA ALA A 46 -22.13 -13.63 -7.37
C ALA A 46 -22.46 -12.96 -8.72
N GLY A 47 -22.09 -13.58 -9.85
CA GLY A 47 -22.29 -13.04 -11.19
C GLY A 47 -21.03 -13.00 -12.03
N THR A 48 -21.10 -12.28 -13.15
CA THR A 48 -19.97 -12.09 -14.08
C THR A 48 -19.39 -10.69 -13.92
N VAL A 49 -18.07 -10.60 -13.75
CA VAL A 49 -17.33 -9.35 -13.63
C VAL A 49 -16.10 -9.35 -14.54
N GLY A 50 -15.60 -8.16 -14.90
CA GLY A 50 -14.32 -8.06 -15.60
C GLY A 50 -13.15 -8.50 -14.71
N ALA A 51 -12.16 -9.19 -15.29
CA ALA A 51 -10.94 -9.56 -14.59
C ALA A 51 -10.11 -8.31 -14.27
N ALA A 52 -9.72 -8.18 -13.02
CA ALA A 52 -8.93 -7.06 -12.52
C ALA A 52 -7.90 -7.56 -11.50
N VAL A 53 -6.76 -6.86 -11.41
CA VAL A 53 -5.73 -7.15 -10.42
C VAL A 53 -6.29 -7.00 -9.01
N GLY A 54 -5.93 -7.94 -8.14
CA GLY A 54 -6.36 -8.01 -6.75
C GLY A 54 -7.66 -8.79 -6.53
N ILE A 55 -8.38 -9.23 -7.58
CA ILE A 55 -9.57 -10.08 -7.40
C ILE A 55 -9.16 -11.42 -6.79
N ALA A 56 -9.76 -11.73 -5.65
CA ALA A 56 -9.68 -13.05 -5.02
C ALA A 56 -10.71 -13.99 -5.66
N LEU A 57 -10.26 -15.19 -6.02
CA LEU A 57 -11.01 -16.23 -6.72
C LEU A 57 -11.29 -17.39 -5.78
N HIS A 58 -12.49 -17.94 -5.85
CA HIS A 58 -12.95 -19.07 -5.05
C HIS A 58 -13.07 -20.34 -5.90
N ALA A 59 -13.26 -21.47 -5.23
CA ALA A 59 -13.48 -22.74 -5.91
C ALA A 59 -14.73 -22.65 -6.80
N GLY A 60 -14.63 -23.09 -8.05
CA GLY A 60 -15.74 -23.07 -9.00
C GLY A 60 -15.89 -21.78 -9.80
N ASP A 61 -15.18 -20.70 -9.46
CA ASP A 61 -15.11 -19.52 -10.32
C ASP A 61 -14.49 -19.90 -11.68
N GLU A 62 -15.00 -19.36 -12.78
CA GLU A 62 -14.48 -19.58 -14.13
C GLU A 62 -13.86 -18.29 -14.68
N ILE A 63 -12.60 -18.34 -15.08
CA ILE A 63 -11.95 -17.25 -15.82
C ILE A 63 -12.11 -17.52 -17.31
N VAL A 64 -12.56 -16.51 -18.04
CA VAL A 64 -12.82 -16.56 -19.48
C VAL A 64 -12.04 -15.42 -20.14
N PRO A 65 -10.77 -15.65 -20.56
CA PRO A 65 -10.00 -14.67 -21.31
C PRO A 65 -10.51 -14.51 -22.74
N ASP A 66 -10.44 -13.28 -23.27
CA ASP A 66 -10.66 -13.01 -24.69
C ASP A 66 -9.48 -13.53 -25.54
N GLU A 67 -9.63 -13.52 -26.86
CA GLU A 67 -8.56 -13.96 -27.76
C GLU A 67 -7.28 -13.14 -27.56
N GLY A 68 -6.15 -13.84 -27.35
CA GLY A 68 -4.85 -13.21 -27.07
C GLY A 68 -4.70 -12.63 -25.66
N ALA A 69 -5.74 -12.72 -24.82
CA ALA A 69 -5.65 -12.29 -23.43
C ALA A 69 -4.91 -13.32 -22.55
N ARG A 70 -4.23 -12.82 -21.53
CA ARG A 70 -3.48 -13.60 -20.54
C ARG A 70 -3.80 -13.10 -19.15
N VAL A 71 -4.29 -13.98 -18.28
CA VAL A 71 -4.50 -13.70 -16.86
C VAL A 71 -3.50 -14.50 -16.05
N ILE A 72 -2.78 -13.86 -15.13
CA ILE A 72 -1.83 -14.52 -14.24
C ILE A 72 -2.37 -14.50 -12.82
N LEU A 73 -2.33 -15.67 -12.21
CA LEU A 73 -2.84 -15.93 -10.88
C LEU A 73 -1.71 -16.28 -9.93
N LEU A 74 -1.84 -15.86 -8.67
CA LEU A 74 -1.14 -16.45 -7.54
C LEU A 74 -2.12 -17.41 -6.83
N THR A 75 -1.78 -18.69 -6.77
CA THR A 75 -2.63 -19.72 -6.15
C THR A 75 -2.41 -19.79 -4.64
N SER A 76 -3.35 -20.41 -3.92
CA SER A 76 -3.23 -20.64 -2.47
C SER A 76 -2.03 -21.50 -2.08
N SER A 77 -1.53 -22.33 -2.99
CA SER A 77 -0.28 -23.09 -2.83
C SER A 77 0.99 -22.24 -3.01
N GLY A 78 0.85 -20.98 -3.41
CA GLY A 78 1.96 -20.06 -3.65
C GLY A 78 2.59 -20.16 -5.04
N ALA A 79 2.02 -20.96 -5.96
CA ALA A 79 2.48 -21.06 -7.33
C ALA A 79 1.84 -19.98 -8.22
N GLN A 80 2.53 -19.58 -9.30
CA GLN A 80 1.88 -18.82 -10.35
C GLN A 80 1.11 -19.75 -11.30
N ARG A 81 0.04 -19.25 -11.90
CA ARG A 81 -0.67 -19.92 -12.99
C ARG A 81 -1.07 -18.92 -14.06
N VAL A 82 -0.71 -19.23 -15.30
CA VAL A 82 -1.13 -18.48 -16.48
C VAL A 82 -2.41 -19.09 -17.05
N VAL A 83 -3.39 -18.26 -17.35
CA VAL A 83 -4.69 -18.64 -17.92
C VAL A 83 -4.89 -17.89 -19.24
N THR A 84 -4.99 -18.64 -20.33
CA THR A 84 -5.18 -18.15 -21.71
C THR A 84 -6.42 -18.74 -22.38
N THR A 85 -7.09 -19.69 -21.72
CA THR A 85 -8.33 -20.33 -22.16
C THR A 85 -9.30 -20.41 -21.00
N PRO A 86 -10.61 -20.58 -21.26
CA PRO A 86 -11.61 -20.78 -20.22
C PRO A 86 -11.17 -21.82 -19.20
N THR A 87 -11.13 -21.44 -17.92
CA THR A 87 -10.53 -22.25 -16.86
C THR A 87 -11.32 -22.08 -15.56
N THR A 88 -11.80 -23.21 -15.01
CA THR A 88 -12.41 -23.25 -13.68
C THR A 88 -11.34 -23.35 -12.59
N ILE A 89 -11.51 -22.57 -11.53
CA ILE A 89 -10.64 -22.54 -10.36
C ILE A 89 -10.93 -23.76 -9.48
N ALA A 90 -9.89 -24.55 -9.24
CA ALA A 90 -9.96 -25.69 -8.34
C ALA A 90 -10.00 -25.22 -6.88
N GLY A 91 -10.59 -26.02 -6.00
CA GLY A 91 -10.63 -25.73 -4.57
C GLY A 91 -9.23 -25.67 -3.94
N ALA A 92 -9.08 -24.77 -2.95
CA ALA A 92 -7.86 -24.66 -2.17
C ALA A 92 -7.63 -25.93 -1.36
N ASN A 93 -6.49 -26.57 -1.55
CA ASN A 93 -6.12 -27.72 -0.73
C ASN A 93 -5.61 -27.20 0.63
N ARG A 94 -6.32 -27.49 1.72
CA ARG A 94 -6.04 -26.94 3.07
C ARG A 94 -4.65 -27.32 3.61
N ALA A 95 -4.07 -28.41 3.11
CA ALA A 95 -2.75 -28.89 3.47
C ALA A 95 -1.60 -28.09 2.82
N ASP A 96 -1.89 -27.34 1.75
CA ASP A 96 -0.90 -26.53 0.99
C ASP A 96 -0.93 -25.04 1.40
N ALA A 97 -1.81 -24.67 2.33
CA ALA A 97 -1.92 -23.32 2.89
C ALA A 97 -0.80 -23.04 3.91
N ALA A 98 0.45 -23.00 3.44
CA ALA A 98 1.55 -22.46 4.24
C ALA A 98 1.33 -20.94 4.47
N PRO A 99 2.00 -20.32 5.46
CA PRO A 99 2.17 -18.86 5.53
C PRO A 99 3.04 -18.34 4.36
N GLY A 100 2.56 -18.57 3.14
CA GLY A 100 3.21 -18.25 1.87
C GLY A 100 2.79 -16.88 1.34
N LEU A 101 3.41 -16.49 0.22
CA LEU A 101 3.20 -15.20 -0.45
C LEU A 101 1.71 -14.89 -0.64
N PHE A 102 0.90 -15.88 -1.04
CA PHE A 102 -0.54 -15.73 -1.21
C PHE A 102 -1.27 -15.23 0.04
N ALA A 103 -1.03 -15.87 1.20
CA ALA A 103 -1.68 -15.48 2.45
C ALA A 103 -1.28 -14.06 2.88
N ARG A 104 -0.05 -13.64 2.59
CA ARG A 104 0.39 -12.25 2.79
C ARG A 104 -0.35 -11.31 1.85
N THR A 105 -0.42 -11.63 0.56
CA THR A 105 -1.14 -10.81 -0.44
C THR A 105 -2.59 -10.58 -0.05
N VAL A 106 -3.31 -11.64 0.32
CA VAL A 106 -4.70 -11.56 0.79
C VAL A 106 -4.81 -10.69 2.04
N ARG A 107 -3.91 -10.88 3.02
CA ARG A 107 -3.90 -10.10 4.26
C ARG A 107 -3.59 -8.63 4.00
N SER A 108 -2.57 -8.31 3.22
CA SER A 108 -2.20 -6.92 2.93
C SER A 108 -3.33 -6.15 2.26
N LEU A 109 -4.08 -6.78 1.34
CA LEU A 109 -5.28 -6.17 0.77
C LEU A 109 -6.43 -6.03 1.79
N ALA A 110 -6.62 -7.02 2.67
CA ALA A 110 -7.62 -6.95 3.73
C ALA A 110 -7.30 -5.82 4.74
N ASP A 111 -6.03 -5.69 5.13
CA ASP A 111 -5.55 -4.64 6.04
C ASP A 111 -5.73 -3.25 5.39
N ALA A 112 -5.43 -3.11 4.10
CA ALA A 112 -5.69 -1.88 3.37
C ALA A 112 -7.18 -1.53 3.30
N ALA A 113 -8.04 -2.54 3.10
CA ALA A 113 -9.48 -2.34 3.07
C ALA A 113 -10.08 -2.00 4.45
N ALA A 114 -9.48 -2.52 5.53
CA ALA A 114 -9.87 -2.24 6.90
C ALA A 114 -9.25 -0.95 7.47
N SER A 115 -8.36 -0.28 6.72
CA SER A 115 -7.63 0.89 7.18
C SER A 115 -8.57 2.07 7.46
N ASP A 116 -8.54 2.59 8.69
CA ASP A 116 -9.28 3.79 9.11
C ASP A 116 -8.77 5.07 8.42
N THR A 117 -7.69 5.00 7.64
CA THR A 117 -7.15 6.12 6.84
C THR A 117 -8.20 6.76 5.95
N ARG A 118 -9.22 6.02 5.53
CA ARG A 118 -10.38 6.55 4.81
C ARG A 118 -11.15 7.64 5.58
N THR A 119 -11.17 7.54 6.90
CA THR A 119 -11.79 8.54 7.81
C THR A 119 -10.77 9.55 8.35
N GLU A 120 -9.49 9.18 8.43
CA GLU A 120 -8.41 10.05 8.93
C GLU A 120 -7.73 10.91 7.86
N ALA A 121 -7.82 10.58 6.57
CA ALA A 121 -7.30 11.41 5.48
C ALA A 121 -7.95 12.81 5.46
N GLY A 122 -9.13 12.96 6.05
CA GLY A 122 -9.78 14.25 6.31
C GLY A 122 -9.29 14.99 7.57
N ARG A 123 -8.45 14.38 8.40
CA ARG A 123 -7.94 14.91 9.68
C ARG A 123 -6.46 15.26 9.67
N GLN A 124 -5.66 14.78 8.71
CA GLN A 124 -4.33 15.33 8.48
C GLN A 124 -4.52 16.79 8.06
N GLY A 125 -4.29 17.69 9.02
CA GLY A 125 -4.63 19.10 8.90
C GLY A 125 -4.11 19.66 7.59
N MET A 126 -4.98 20.36 6.85
CA MET A 126 -4.57 21.18 5.72
C MET A 126 -3.28 21.90 6.12
N ILE A 127 -2.17 21.63 5.42
CA ILE A 127 -0.98 22.47 5.56
C ILE A 127 -1.47 23.85 5.15
N ARG A 128 -1.70 24.73 6.12
CA ARG A 128 -2.06 26.11 5.84
C ARG A 128 -0.73 26.76 5.45
N PRO A 129 -0.50 27.04 4.15
CA PRO A 129 0.75 27.66 3.74
C PRO A 129 0.90 28.95 4.55
N MET A 130 2.00 29.07 5.28
CA MET A 130 2.34 30.35 5.88
C MET A 130 2.73 31.29 4.73
N PRO A 131 2.22 32.53 4.69
CA PRO A 131 2.59 33.47 3.64
C PRO A 131 4.12 33.60 3.57
N LYS A 132 4.68 33.38 2.37
CA LYS A 132 6.12 33.42 2.06
C LYS A 132 6.97 32.27 2.62
N GLU A 133 6.35 31.17 3.04
CA GLU A 133 7.02 29.89 3.37
C GLU A 133 6.69 28.85 2.29
N PRO A 134 7.67 28.10 1.76
CA PRO A 134 7.42 26.98 0.85
C PRO A 134 6.60 25.89 1.53
N THR A 135 5.89 25.08 0.75
CA THR A 135 5.28 23.85 1.28
C THR A 135 6.11 22.65 0.84
N LEU A 136 6.70 21.93 1.79
CA LEU A 136 7.50 20.73 1.49
C LEU A 136 6.59 19.60 1.01
N MET A 137 6.99 18.93 -0.07
CA MET A 137 6.22 17.85 -0.70
C MET A 137 6.90 16.49 -0.55
N ALA A 138 8.22 16.41 -0.71
CA ALA A 138 8.98 15.18 -0.57
C ALA A 138 10.44 15.49 -0.21
N PRO A 139 11.11 14.66 0.61
CA PRO A 139 10.52 13.61 1.45
C PRO A 139 9.65 14.19 2.58
N ARG A 140 8.40 13.73 2.67
CA ARG A 140 7.47 14.08 3.75
C ARG A 140 7.99 13.68 5.13
N ASN A 141 7.59 14.46 6.12
CA ASN A 141 7.87 14.18 7.52
C ASN A 141 7.46 12.75 7.96
N GLY A 142 8.40 12.04 8.59
CA GLY A 142 8.24 10.69 9.14
C GLY A 142 8.36 9.54 8.13
N LEU A 143 8.54 9.82 6.83
CA LEU A 143 8.57 8.76 5.82
C LEU A 143 9.96 8.18 5.58
N VAL A 144 9.96 6.98 4.99
CA VAL A 144 11.16 6.25 4.55
C VAL A 144 11.38 6.47 3.07
N VAL A 145 12.64 6.60 2.65
CA VAL A 145 13.06 6.64 1.24
C VAL A 145 14.07 5.54 0.96
N ALA A 146 13.94 4.86 -0.17
CA ALA A 146 14.89 3.79 -0.56
C ALA A 146 16.25 4.36 -1.03
N SER A 147 16.22 5.49 -1.75
CA SER A 147 17.42 6.11 -2.30
C SER A 147 18.23 6.86 -1.24
N GLU A 148 19.55 6.68 -1.25
CA GLU A 148 20.53 7.49 -0.49
C GLU A 148 20.72 8.89 -1.09
N ARG A 149 20.10 9.15 -2.25
CA ARG A 149 20.05 10.46 -2.92
C ARG A 149 18.59 10.76 -3.28
N PRO A 150 17.72 11.00 -2.28
CA PRO A 150 16.31 11.26 -2.54
C PRO A 150 16.12 12.58 -3.28
N SER A 151 15.01 12.68 -4.03
CA SER A 151 14.57 13.94 -4.61
C SER A 151 13.81 14.76 -3.59
N PHE A 152 14.27 15.99 -3.37
CA PHE A 152 13.60 17.00 -2.56
C PHE A 152 12.68 17.83 -3.44
N ARG A 153 11.44 18.06 -2.98
CA ARG A 153 10.40 18.79 -3.73
C ARG A 153 9.59 19.70 -2.81
N TRP A 154 9.25 20.89 -3.29
CA TRP A 154 8.41 21.86 -2.58
C TRP A 154 7.55 22.68 -3.56
N LEU A 155 6.48 23.31 -3.05
CA LEU A 155 5.70 24.26 -3.84
C LEU A 155 6.45 25.60 -4.00
N PRO A 156 6.38 26.23 -5.19
CA PRO A 156 7.01 27.53 -5.41
C PRO A 156 6.39 28.61 -4.52
N VAL A 157 7.18 29.64 -4.22
CA VAL A 157 6.74 30.82 -3.47
C VAL A 157 6.78 32.00 -4.43
N GLU A 158 5.64 32.69 -4.56
CA GLU A 158 5.53 33.84 -5.46
C GLU A 158 6.60 34.90 -5.16
N GLY A 159 7.33 35.30 -6.22
CA GLY A 159 8.41 36.29 -6.13
C GLY A 159 9.74 35.77 -5.59
N ALA A 160 9.88 34.46 -5.31
CA ALA A 160 11.17 33.87 -4.99
C ALA A 160 12.09 33.88 -6.23
N THR A 161 13.35 34.29 -6.07
CA THR A 161 14.37 34.26 -7.13
C THR A 161 15.34 33.09 -6.97
N GLY A 162 15.12 32.25 -5.95
CA GLY A 162 16.01 31.18 -5.53
C GLY A 162 15.63 30.65 -4.16
N TYR A 163 16.34 29.60 -3.74
CA TYR A 163 16.08 28.89 -2.50
C TYR A 163 17.39 28.54 -1.79
N THR A 164 17.32 28.31 -0.49
CA THR A 164 18.35 27.63 0.29
C THR A 164 17.76 26.37 0.88
N LEU A 165 18.29 25.22 0.50
CA LEU A 165 17.94 23.94 1.12
C LEU A 165 18.95 23.65 2.23
N GLN A 166 18.45 23.33 3.41
CA GLN A 166 19.28 22.85 4.52
C GLN A 166 18.98 21.37 4.78
N LEU A 167 20.03 20.57 4.94
CA LEU A 167 19.94 19.14 5.23
C LEU A 167 20.91 18.79 6.36
N ARG A 168 20.45 18.04 7.36
CA ARG A 168 21.30 17.55 8.46
C ARG A 168 20.91 16.15 8.86
N GLU A 169 21.88 15.35 9.27
CA GLU A 169 21.62 14.12 10.02
C GLU A 169 21.15 14.48 11.44
N VAL A 170 20.13 13.78 11.94
CA VAL A 170 19.49 14.11 13.23
C VAL A 170 20.38 13.74 14.41
N ASP A 171 21.05 12.58 14.35
CA ASP A 171 21.82 12.00 15.46
C ASP A 171 23.27 12.51 15.54
N GLY A 172 23.66 13.42 14.65
CA GLY A 172 24.97 14.05 14.65
C GLY A 172 25.40 14.41 13.24
N GLY A 173 25.64 15.69 12.98
CA GLY A 173 26.08 16.17 11.67
C GLY A 173 25.97 17.68 11.56
N ALA A 174 26.96 18.31 10.91
CA ALA A 174 26.85 19.73 10.58
C ALA A 174 25.77 19.91 9.50
N PRO A 175 24.88 20.92 9.63
CA PRO A 175 23.89 21.19 8.61
C PRO A 175 24.58 21.62 7.31
N LEU A 176 24.29 20.90 6.23
CA LEU A 176 24.67 21.27 4.88
C LEU A 176 23.67 22.29 4.35
N ARG A 177 24.16 23.31 3.65
CA ARG A 177 23.32 24.35 3.03
C ARG A 177 23.63 24.46 1.55
N PHE A 178 22.59 24.42 0.75
CA PHE A 178 22.67 24.45 -0.69
C PHE A 178 21.93 25.69 -1.21
N PRO A 179 22.62 26.70 -1.73
CA PRO A 179 21.98 27.78 -2.47
C PRO A 179 21.55 27.24 -3.85
N LEU A 180 20.29 27.44 -4.18
CA LEU A 180 19.64 26.93 -5.38
C LEU A 180 19.05 28.10 -6.19
N PRO A 181 19.03 27.99 -7.54
CA PRO A 181 18.27 28.91 -8.38
C PRO A 181 16.76 28.75 -8.14
N ASP A 182 15.93 29.44 -8.93
CA ASP A 182 14.47 29.29 -8.89
C ASP A 182 14.04 27.91 -9.43
N VAL A 183 14.12 26.92 -8.56
CA VAL A 183 13.72 25.53 -8.79
C VAL A 183 12.87 25.03 -7.63
N THR A 184 12.06 24.01 -7.89
CA THR A 184 11.16 23.39 -6.90
C THR A 184 11.45 21.91 -6.70
N THR A 185 12.48 21.40 -7.37
CA THR A 185 12.94 20.03 -7.30
C THR A 185 14.46 20.02 -7.30
N TRP A 186 15.06 19.23 -6.41
CA TRP A 186 16.50 19.13 -6.26
C TRP A 186 16.92 17.75 -5.77
N VAL A 187 18.09 17.28 -6.20
CA VAL A 187 18.72 16.03 -5.76
C VAL A 187 20.11 16.32 -5.24
N LEU A 188 20.57 15.52 -4.29
CA LEU A 188 21.91 15.65 -3.71
C LEU A 188 22.99 15.40 -4.79
N PRO A 189 23.88 16.37 -5.08
CA PRO A 189 24.93 16.21 -6.09
C PRO A 189 25.93 15.11 -5.74
N ASP A 190 26.51 14.47 -6.75
CA ASP A 190 27.51 13.40 -6.57
C ASP A 190 28.78 13.85 -5.84
N THR A 191 29.06 15.16 -5.85
CA THR A 191 30.17 15.77 -5.11
C THR A 191 29.98 15.74 -3.59
N VAL A 192 28.76 15.48 -3.12
CA VAL A 192 28.44 15.30 -1.70
C VAL A 192 28.29 13.80 -1.42
N PRO A 193 28.84 13.27 -0.31
CA PRO A 193 28.60 11.90 0.09
C PRO A 193 27.11 11.57 0.12
N ALA A 194 26.75 10.36 -0.31
CA ALA A 194 25.38 9.88 -0.24
C ALA A 194 24.90 9.81 1.22
N LEU A 195 23.58 9.86 1.42
CA LEU A 195 23.01 9.76 2.75
C LEU A 195 23.18 8.35 3.31
N ILE A 196 23.36 8.25 4.62
CA ILE A 196 23.67 6.98 5.30
C ILE A 196 22.37 6.17 5.46
N ARG A 197 22.40 4.92 5.01
CA ARG A 197 21.32 3.94 5.19
C ARG A 197 20.98 3.79 6.68
N GLY A 198 19.69 3.82 7.01
CA GLY A 198 19.19 3.71 8.38
C GLY A 198 19.20 5.02 9.17
N SER A 199 19.93 6.05 8.74
CA SER A 199 19.97 7.34 9.42
C SER A 199 18.72 8.17 9.15
N THR A 200 18.35 8.99 10.14
CA THR A 200 17.28 9.98 10.01
C THR A 200 17.88 11.34 9.68
N TYR A 201 17.31 11.99 8.67
CA TYR A 201 17.69 13.33 8.23
C TYR A 201 16.57 14.31 8.47
N ALA A 202 16.95 15.55 8.78
CA ALA A 202 16.09 16.71 8.91
C ALA A 202 16.40 17.70 7.79
N TRP A 203 15.36 18.27 7.18
CA TRP A 203 15.52 19.23 6.09
C TRP A 203 14.55 20.40 6.16
N THR A 204 14.99 21.54 5.62
CA THR A 204 14.18 22.75 5.44
C THR A 204 14.50 23.41 4.11
N VAL A 205 13.58 24.23 3.62
CA VAL A 205 13.79 25.09 2.46
C VAL A 205 13.44 26.53 2.82
N ALA A 206 14.27 27.49 2.44
CA ALA A 206 13.98 28.91 2.58
C ALA A 206 14.02 29.58 1.20
N PRO A 207 13.01 30.35 0.78
CA PRO A 207 13.12 31.19 -0.41
C PRO A 207 14.08 32.35 -0.11
N THR A 208 14.77 32.85 -1.13
CA THR A 208 15.67 34.02 -0.97
C THR A 208 14.90 35.21 -0.39
N GLY A 209 15.32 35.70 0.78
CA GLY A 209 14.64 36.81 1.49
C GLY A 209 13.36 36.42 2.24
N GLY A 210 13.00 35.14 2.28
CA GLY A 210 11.85 34.62 3.03
C GLY A 210 12.24 33.80 4.26
N ARG A 211 11.25 33.12 4.84
CA ARG A 211 11.44 32.29 6.05
C ARG A 211 11.72 30.84 5.67
N PRO A 212 12.57 30.13 6.43
CA PRO A 212 12.72 28.70 6.26
C PRO A 212 11.42 27.98 6.63
N THR A 213 11.20 26.84 6.00
CA THR A 213 10.12 25.94 6.39
C THR A 213 10.29 25.43 7.82
N ARG A 214 9.21 24.90 8.39
CA ARG A 214 9.34 23.93 9.48
C ARG A 214 10.26 22.78 9.06
N GLU A 215 10.99 22.25 10.03
CA GLU A 215 11.84 21.07 9.84
C GLU A 215 10.95 19.85 9.60
N GLU A 216 11.16 19.18 8.47
CA GLU A 216 10.63 17.86 8.21
C GLU A 216 11.75 16.81 8.33
N ARG A 217 11.38 15.62 8.78
CA ARG A 217 12.32 14.52 8.96
C ARG A 217 11.97 13.35 8.07
N PHE A 218 12.96 12.65 7.56
CA PHE A 218 12.76 11.40 6.85
C PHE A 218 13.90 10.45 7.18
N ARG A 219 13.69 9.17 6.94
CA ARG A 219 14.71 8.14 7.17
C ARG A 219 15.11 7.52 5.84
N VAL A 220 16.41 7.27 5.67
CA VAL A 220 16.87 6.43 4.56
C VAL A 220 16.70 4.98 4.98
N ALA A 221 16.14 4.14 4.11
CA ALA A 221 16.03 2.71 4.35
C ALA A 221 17.37 2.12 4.81
N SER A 222 17.35 1.23 5.78
CA SER A 222 18.54 0.55 6.30
C SER A 222 18.98 -0.56 5.35
N GLU A 223 20.21 -1.04 5.53
CA GLU A 223 20.69 -2.19 4.77
C GLU A 223 19.86 -3.45 5.02
N ALA A 224 19.34 -3.63 6.23
CA ALA A 224 18.45 -4.74 6.55
C ALA A 224 17.12 -4.64 5.79
N GLU A 225 16.53 -3.45 5.69
CA GLU A 225 15.30 -3.23 4.92
C GLU A 225 15.54 -3.40 3.41
N MET A 226 16.65 -2.90 2.89
CA MET A 226 17.01 -3.09 1.47
C MET A 226 17.32 -4.54 1.13
N SER A 227 17.95 -5.29 2.05
CA SER A 227 18.12 -6.74 1.93
C SER A 227 16.78 -7.47 1.94
N ALA A 228 15.88 -7.11 2.86
CA ALA A 228 14.54 -7.70 2.94
C ALA A 228 13.71 -7.40 1.68
N LEU A 229 13.86 -6.21 1.10
CA LEU A 229 13.28 -5.87 -0.20
C LEU A 229 13.84 -6.78 -1.29
N GLY A 230 15.17 -6.93 -1.35
CA GLY A 230 15.84 -7.84 -2.29
C GLY A 230 15.29 -9.26 -2.21
N ASP A 231 15.22 -9.82 -0.99
CA ASP A 231 14.68 -11.16 -0.73
C ASP A 231 13.21 -11.30 -1.17
N ALA A 232 12.40 -10.25 -0.95
CA ALA A 232 11.01 -10.22 -1.38
C ALA A 232 10.88 -10.21 -2.90
N LEU A 233 11.67 -9.38 -3.60
CA LEU A 233 11.68 -9.30 -5.06
C LEU A 233 12.25 -10.59 -5.70
N ASP A 234 13.25 -11.20 -5.09
CA ASP A 234 13.75 -12.52 -5.50
C ASP A 234 12.70 -13.60 -5.27
N GLY A 235 11.85 -13.46 -4.25
CA GLY A 235 10.67 -14.28 -4.08
C GLY A 235 9.69 -14.20 -5.24
N VAL A 236 9.47 -13.02 -5.79
CA VAL A 236 8.66 -12.81 -7.00
C VAL A 236 9.33 -13.46 -8.21
N ARG A 237 10.64 -13.24 -8.40
CA ARG A 237 11.40 -13.84 -9.51
C ARG A 237 11.43 -15.37 -9.49
N ARG A 238 11.48 -15.98 -8.30
CA ARG A 238 11.38 -17.45 -8.14
C ARG A 238 10.04 -18.02 -8.60
N LEU A 239 9.02 -17.18 -8.75
CA LEU A 239 7.74 -17.55 -9.37
C LEU A 239 7.75 -17.35 -10.88
N ASP A 240 8.88 -17.01 -11.51
CA ASP A 240 8.98 -16.68 -12.93
C ASP A 240 8.08 -15.48 -13.30
N LEU A 241 8.16 -14.45 -12.45
CA LEU A 241 7.49 -13.16 -12.60
C LEU A 241 8.53 -12.04 -12.56
N ASP A 242 8.35 -11.03 -13.40
CA ASP A 242 9.14 -9.81 -13.40
C ASP A 242 8.55 -8.82 -12.37
N PRO A 243 9.28 -8.47 -11.28
CA PRO A 243 8.80 -7.52 -10.29
C PRO A 243 8.50 -6.13 -10.83
N ASP A 244 9.02 -5.78 -12.02
CA ASP A 244 8.74 -4.51 -12.68
C ASP A 244 7.58 -4.61 -13.69
N ASP A 245 7.05 -5.81 -13.96
CA ASP A 245 5.96 -6.01 -14.93
C ASP A 245 4.81 -6.89 -14.42
N ASP A 246 4.88 -8.22 -14.63
CA ASP A 246 3.78 -9.13 -14.28
C ASP A 246 3.78 -9.57 -12.81
N GLY A 247 4.88 -9.36 -12.10
CA GLY A 247 5.03 -9.45 -10.65
C GLY A 247 4.84 -8.12 -9.92
N LEU A 248 4.58 -7.01 -10.62
CA LEU A 248 4.56 -5.65 -10.05
C LEU A 248 3.57 -5.48 -8.90
N PHE A 249 2.43 -6.17 -8.93
CA PHE A 249 1.49 -6.14 -7.83
C PHE A 249 2.06 -6.74 -6.53
N LEU A 250 2.86 -7.80 -6.63
CA LEU A 250 3.50 -8.41 -5.47
C LEU A 250 4.68 -7.56 -4.97
N ALA A 251 5.44 -6.94 -5.88
CA ALA A 251 6.48 -5.97 -5.55
C ALA A 251 5.89 -4.75 -4.82
N THR A 252 4.73 -4.25 -5.26
CA THR A 252 3.99 -3.16 -4.60
C THR A 252 3.72 -3.46 -3.13
N LEU A 253 3.31 -4.68 -2.81
CA LEU A 253 3.06 -5.08 -1.43
C LEU A 253 4.35 -5.14 -0.60
N ALA A 254 5.46 -5.58 -1.20
CA ALA A 254 6.76 -5.54 -0.54
C ALA A 254 7.22 -4.10 -0.22
N TYR A 255 7.03 -3.15 -1.15
CA TYR A 255 7.31 -1.74 -0.90
C TYR A 255 6.44 -1.19 0.24
N ARG A 256 5.14 -1.49 0.22
CA ARG A 256 4.20 -1.08 1.27
C ARG A 256 4.60 -1.63 2.64
N ASP A 257 4.95 -2.91 2.74
CA ASP A 257 5.31 -3.57 3.99
C ASP A 257 6.61 -2.99 4.59
N LEU A 258 7.50 -2.44 3.77
CA LEU A 258 8.72 -1.73 4.17
C LEU A 258 8.53 -0.21 4.29
N GLU A 259 7.30 0.27 4.21
CA GLU A 259 6.94 1.70 4.27
C GLU A 259 7.59 2.58 3.19
N LEU A 260 8.02 1.95 2.08
CA LEU A 260 8.54 2.61 0.89
C LEU A 260 7.37 3.14 0.04
N TYR A 261 6.61 4.07 0.63
CA TYR A 261 5.34 4.53 0.06
C TYR A 261 5.48 5.26 -1.28
N TYR A 262 6.62 5.91 -1.54
CA TYR A 262 6.87 6.53 -2.85
C TYR A 262 7.02 5.48 -3.96
N ASP A 263 7.77 4.41 -3.69
CA ASP A 263 7.96 3.29 -4.62
C ASP A 263 6.66 2.52 -4.82
N ALA A 264 5.90 2.27 -3.73
CA ALA A 264 4.59 1.64 -3.79
C ALA A 264 3.58 2.47 -4.61
N ALA A 265 3.57 3.79 -4.45
CA ALA A 265 2.70 4.68 -5.23
C ALA A 265 3.05 4.63 -6.73
N GLY A 266 4.32 4.71 -7.10
CA GLY A 266 4.75 4.61 -8.50
C GLY A 266 4.40 3.26 -9.12
N ALA A 267 4.54 2.18 -8.37
CA ALA A 267 4.13 0.84 -8.81
C ALA A 267 2.61 0.73 -9.02
N LEU A 268 1.80 1.34 -8.15
CA LEU A 268 0.34 1.37 -8.29
C LEU A 268 -0.13 2.22 -9.47
N GLU A 269 0.51 3.37 -9.72
CA GLU A 269 0.24 4.18 -10.93
C GLU A 269 0.50 3.34 -12.19
N LYS A 270 1.64 2.63 -12.26
CA LYS A 270 1.95 1.73 -13.38
C LYS A 270 0.97 0.56 -13.50
N LEU A 271 0.47 0.03 -12.38
CA LEU A 271 -0.57 -1.01 -12.41
C LEU A 271 -1.91 -0.48 -12.95
N GLU A 272 -2.33 0.72 -12.52
CA GLU A 272 -3.54 1.38 -13.02
C GLU A 272 -3.44 1.68 -14.52
N ASP A 273 -2.29 2.19 -14.97
CA ASP A 273 -2.05 2.51 -16.39
C ASP A 273 -2.03 1.26 -17.28
N SER A 274 -1.74 0.09 -16.72
CA SER A 274 -1.54 -1.15 -17.46
C SER A 274 -2.73 -2.11 -17.43
N GLY A 275 -3.80 -1.80 -16.70
CA GLY A 275 -4.98 -2.64 -16.65
C GLY A 275 -6.00 -2.27 -15.57
N GLN A 276 -7.05 -3.08 -15.48
CA GLN A 276 -8.09 -2.87 -14.47
C GLN A 276 -7.62 -3.31 -13.09
N LEU A 277 -7.95 -2.51 -12.08
CA LEU A 277 -7.70 -2.78 -10.66
C LEU A 277 -9.03 -3.02 -9.95
N ASN A 278 -9.03 -3.94 -8.97
CA ASN A 278 -10.20 -4.16 -8.14
C ASN A 278 -10.33 -3.09 -7.03
N ALA A 279 -11.47 -3.10 -6.34
CA ALA A 279 -11.71 -2.17 -5.24
C ALA A 279 -10.63 -2.24 -4.15
N GLY A 280 -10.15 -3.43 -3.79
CA GLY A 280 -9.11 -3.61 -2.76
C GLY A 280 -7.79 -2.93 -3.12
N VAL A 281 -7.36 -2.99 -4.37
CA VAL A 281 -6.15 -2.30 -4.84
C VAL A 281 -6.35 -0.79 -4.85
N TYR A 282 -7.54 -0.28 -5.21
CA TYR A 282 -7.85 1.14 -5.08
C TYR A 282 -7.87 1.62 -3.62
N LEU A 283 -8.33 0.79 -2.68
CA LEU A 283 -8.25 1.10 -1.24
C LEU A 283 -6.79 1.19 -0.77
N LEU A 284 -5.94 0.24 -1.18
CA LEU A 284 -4.49 0.28 -0.95
C LEU A 284 -3.86 1.55 -1.54
N MET A 285 -4.22 1.92 -2.76
CA MET A 285 -3.72 3.14 -3.40
C MET A 285 -4.16 4.40 -2.64
N GLY A 286 -5.40 4.45 -2.17
CA GLY A 286 -5.89 5.52 -1.32
C GLY A 286 -5.13 5.64 0.00
N GLU A 287 -4.87 4.50 0.67
CA GLU A 287 -4.06 4.43 1.89
C GLU A 287 -2.66 5.01 1.66
N ILE A 288 -1.96 4.55 0.61
CA ILE A 288 -0.60 4.99 0.29
C ILE A 288 -0.56 6.49 0.00
N TYR A 289 -1.48 7.01 -0.79
CA TYR A 289 -1.54 8.46 -1.04
C TYR A 289 -1.85 9.26 0.22
N ALA A 290 -2.68 8.75 1.12
CA ALA A 290 -2.93 9.39 2.41
C ALA A 290 -1.66 9.42 3.29
N ARG A 291 -0.84 8.36 3.29
CA ARG A 291 0.47 8.34 3.96
C ARG A 291 1.45 9.34 3.35
N LEU A 292 1.40 9.53 2.04
CA LEU A 292 2.17 10.56 1.33
C LEU A 292 1.61 11.99 1.52
N GLY A 293 0.47 12.14 2.20
CA GLY A 293 -0.22 13.42 2.36
C GLY A 293 -0.77 14.00 1.04
N ASP A 294 -0.98 13.17 0.01
CA ASP A 294 -1.67 13.56 -1.23
C ASP A 294 -3.17 13.27 -1.08
N THR A 295 -3.85 14.17 -0.40
CA THR A 295 -5.27 14.02 -0.04
C THR A 295 -6.19 13.94 -1.26
N GLU A 296 -5.85 14.64 -2.35
CA GLU A 296 -6.64 14.63 -3.58
C GLU A 296 -6.52 13.30 -4.32
N ARG A 297 -5.31 12.75 -4.48
CA ARG A 297 -5.15 11.41 -5.07
C ARG A 297 -5.75 10.33 -4.18
N ALA A 298 -5.58 10.42 -2.86
CA ALA A 298 -6.18 9.49 -1.92
C ALA A 298 -7.71 9.45 -2.06
N ARG A 299 -8.36 10.62 -2.06
CA ARG A 299 -9.82 10.73 -2.24
C ARG A 299 -10.28 10.13 -3.56
N ARG A 300 -9.60 10.43 -4.67
CA ARG A 300 -9.95 9.86 -5.99
C ARG A 300 -9.87 8.34 -6.00
N ALA A 301 -8.83 7.76 -5.38
CA ALA A 301 -8.68 6.31 -5.28
C ALA A 301 -9.82 5.69 -4.44
N PHE A 302 -10.16 6.27 -3.28
CA PHE A 302 -11.28 5.82 -2.46
C PHE A 302 -12.64 5.92 -3.17
N ASP A 303 -12.89 7.03 -3.87
CA ASP A 303 -14.11 7.22 -4.67
C ASP A 303 -14.21 6.16 -5.79
N ARG A 304 -13.07 5.71 -6.32
CA ARG A 304 -13.01 4.67 -7.35
C ARG A 304 -13.30 3.30 -6.76
N ALA A 305 -12.72 2.98 -5.60
CA ALA A 305 -13.03 1.76 -4.86
C ALA A 305 -14.54 1.66 -4.54
N ASP A 306 -15.14 2.75 -4.07
CA ASP A 306 -16.58 2.79 -3.75
C ASP A 306 -17.47 2.49 -4.93
N LYS A 307 -17.13 3.02 -6.11
CA LYS A 307 -17.88 2.77 -7.34
C LYS A 307 -17.82 1.31 -7.77
N LEU A 308 -16.75 0.60 -7.42
CA LEU A 308 -16.57 -0.82 -7.74
C LEU A 308 -17.23 -1.76 -6.71
N LEU A 309 -17.55 -1.25 -5.51
CA LEU A 309 -18.22 -2.00 -4.44
C LEU A 309 -19.76 -1.87 -4.48
N ARG A 310 -20.30 -0.94 -5.27
CA ARG A 310 -21.74 -0.71 -5.46
C ARG A 310 -22.26 -1.50 -6.65
#